data_AF-C4WIV1-F1
#
_entry.id   AF-C4WIV1-F1
#
_cell.length_a   1.000
_cell.length_b   1.000
_cell.length_c   1.000
_cell.angle_alpha   90.00
_cell.angle_beta   90.00
_cell.angle_gamma   90.00
#
_symmetry.space_group_name_H-M   'P 1'
#
loop_
_entity.id
_entity.type
_entity.pdbx_description
1 polymer ?
#
loop_
_entity_poly.entity_id
_entity_poly.type
_entity_poly.pdbx_seq_one_letter_code
_entity_poly.pdbx_strand_id
1 'polypeptide(L)'
;MSNECFEGFVYLDLDNPMVAWNVVRGWYCTPDQLPEAESCSLLSFNMANLLASSLPNRLLSEIAIERIRRENYRNQVSRLTGIFVFDDPDSVARTWIDNTWGAHFKDDYLTDVGVNAHNSSRLDANWLTKIMDRECSLTADFEEHTNSYWQGVPCPDSDPIWERIVNGSATIWGTEIKVKALEEIKRYWPKSLKTLEYSANAAGFGSFDGLVLPLTTQKGKFINIDYHIRMHDAKNCNFLNNMISFYRKSPQKACHLSSNSEFFLPDFSMYSFYRESTLD
;
A
#
# COMPACT_ATOMS: atom_id res chain seq x y z
N MET A 1 -11.66 -19.10 -5.94
CA MET A 1 -12.42 -17.84 -6.05
C MET A 1 -11.95 -17.17 -7.34
N SER A 2 -12.86 -16.57 -8.11
CA SER A 2 -12.48 -15.83 -9.33
C SER A 2 -11.86 -14.51 -8.93
N ASN A 3 -10.75 -14.14 -9.54
CA ASN A 3 -10.19 -12.79 -9.37
C ASN A 3 -11.13 -11.76 -10.01
N GLU A 4 -11.29 -10.63 -9.32
CA GLU A 4 -11.97 -9.44 -9.81
C GLU A 4 -10.94 -8.46 -10.37
N CYS A 5 -11.18 -7.96 -11.58
CA CYS A 5 -10.36 -6.93 -12.20
C CYS A 5 -11.21 -5.68 -12.42
N PHE A 6 -10.77 -4.52 -11.92
CA PHE A 6 -11.50 -3.27 -12.04
C PHE A 6 -10.54 -2.07 -12.03
N GLU A 7 -11.05 -0.91 -12.44
CA GLU A 7 -10.33 0.37 -12.40
C GLU A 7 -10.70 1.13 -11.14
N GLY A 8 -9.78 1.92 -10.59
CA GLY A 8 -10.08 2.75 -9.43
C GLY A 8 -9.01 3.80 -9.19
N PHE A 9 -9.12 4.47 -8.05
CA PHE A 9 -8.19 5.51 -7.64
C PHE A 9 -7.54 5.16 -6.31
N VAL A 10 -6.25 5.44 -6.18
CA VAL A 10 -5.49 5.24 -4.95
C VAL A 10 -4.73 6.50 -4.58
N TYR A 11 -4.60 6.73 -3.28
CA TYR A 11 -3.75 7.76 -2.73
C TYR A 11 -2.37 7.16 -2.40
N LEU A 12 -1.30 7.71 -2.96
CA LEU A 12 0.07 7.23 -2.83
C LEU A 12 0.96 8.34 -2.27
N ASP A 13 1.27 8.25 -0.98
CA ASP A 13 2.11 9.24 -0.28
C ASP A 13 3.56 9.23 -0.79
N LEU A 14 3.88 10.12 -1.73
CA LEU A 14 5.22 10.22 -2.31
C LEU A 14 6.26 10.86 -1.36
N ASP A 15 5.83 11.46 -0.25
CA ASP A 15 6.77 11.95 0.78
C ASP A 15 7.47 10.77 1.48
N ASN A 16 6.88 9.57 1.42
CA ASN A 16 7.53 8.32 1.77
C ASN A 16 8.30 7.77 0.55
N PRO A 17 9.64 7.79 0.54
CA PRO A 17 10.41 7.41 -0.64
C PRO A 17 10.34 5.90 -0.94
N MET A 18 9.92 5.07 0.01
CA MET A 18 9.64 3.65 -0.22
C MET A 18 8.34 3.45 -1.01
N VAL A 19 7.33 4.32 -0.78
CA VAL A 19 6.13 4.38 -1.62
C VAL A 19 6.50 4.89 -3.00
N ALA A 20 7.26 5.99 -3.10
CA ALA A 20 7.72 6.53 -4.39
C ALA A 20 8.47 5.48 -5.23
N TRP A 21 9.30 4.64 -4.60
CA TRP A 21 9.98 3.53 -5.28
C TRP A 21 8.99 2.58 -5.94
N ASN A 22 7.98 2.12 -5.18
CA ASN A 22 6.92 1.25 -5.70
C ASN A 22 6.07 1.94 -6.77
N VAL A 23 5.90 3.27 -6.70
CA VAL A 23 5.22 4.04 -7.74
C VAL A 23 5.98 4.00 -9.06
N VAL A 24 7.29 4.28 -9.06
CA VAL A 24 8.10 4.21 -10.28
C VAL A 24 8.19 2.79 -10.83
N ARG A 25 8.27 1.80 -9.94
CA ARG A 25 8.16 0.37 -10.30
C ARG A 25 6.86 0.06 -11.06
N GLY A 26 5.80 0.82 -10.79
CA GLY A 26 4.55 0.83 -11.55
C GLY A 26 3.52 -0.20 -11.10
N TRP A 27 3.83 -0.97 -10.05
CA TRP A 27 2.97 -2.03 -9.53
C TRP A 27 3.36 -2.39 -8.10
N TYR A 28 2.35 -2.62 -7.25
CA TYR A 28 2.52 -3.07 -5.87
C TYR A 28 1.38 -4.01 -5.46
N CYS A 29 1.56 -4.74 -4.37
CA CYS A 29 0.62 -5.76 -3.93
C CYS A 29 0.53 -5.86 -2.40
N THR A 30 -0.52 -6.52 -1.93
CA THR A 30 -0.62 -6.92 -0.53
C THR A 30 0.38 -8.04 -0.20
N PRO A 31 0.85 -8.15 1.06
CA PRO A 31 1.85 -9.15 1.44
C PRO A 31 1.46 -10.61 1.16
N ASP A 32 0.17 -10.95 1.16
CA ASP A 32 -0.33 -12.30 0.90
C ASP A 32 -0.18 -12.75 -0.57
N GLN A 33 0.17 -11.84 -1.49
CA GLN A 33 0.52 -12.20 -2.86
C GLN A 33 1.91 -12.82 -2.97
N LEU A 34 2.77 -12.62 -1.95
CA LEU A 34 4.10 -13.21 -1.91
C LEU A 34 4.05 -14.66 -1.41
N PRO A 35 5.05 -15.49 -1.74
CA PRO A 35 5.15 -16.84 -1.19
C PRO A 35 5.06 -16.84 0.34
N GLU A 36 4.36 -17.82 0.90
CA GLU A 36 4.09 -17.90 2.35
C GLU A 36 5.37 -17.75 3.20
N ALA A 37 6.45 -18.41 2.77
CA ALA A 37 7.77 -18.35 3.40
C ALA A 37 8.39 -16.94 3.49
N GLU A 38 7.93 -16.00 2.66
CA GLU A 38 8.36 -14.59 2.67
C GLU A 38 7.35 -13.69 3.40
N SER A 39 6.06 -14.05 3.40
CA SER A 39 4.94 -13.18 3.81
C SER A 39 4.75 -12.99 5.32
N CYS A 40 5.16 -13.96 6.16
CA CYS A 40 4.76 -14.01 7.58
C CYS A 40 5.22 -12.82 8.43
N SER A 41 6.24 -12.09 8.00
CA SER A 41 6.79 -10.92 8.73
C SER A 41 6.56 -9.61 7.99
N LEU A 42 5.90 -9.65 6.84
CA LEU A 42 5.65 -8.47 6.03
C LEU A 42 4.41 -7.73 6.52
N LEU A 43 4.48 -6.41 6.49
CA LEU A 43 3.39 -5.51 6.84
C LEU A 43 2.86 -4.82 5.58
N SER A 44 1.63 -4.32 5.65
CA SER A 44 1.21 -3.27 4.74
C SER A 44 1.89 -1.95 5.12
N PHE A 45 2.00 -1.03 4.17
CA PHE A 45 2.44 0.34 4.46
C PHE A 45 1.49 1.03 5.46
N ASN A 46 0.18 0.75 5.41
CA ASN A 46 -0.77 1.28 6.37
C ASN A 46 -0.44 0.84 7.81
N MET A 47 -0.19 -0.46 8.02
CA MET A 47 0.19 -0.99 9.34
C MET A 47 1.53 -0.42 9.81
N ALA A 48 2.52 -0.31 8.92
CA ALA A 48 3.80 0.32 9.25
C ALA A 48 3.60 1.78 9.69
N ASN A 49 2.75 2.54 9.00
CA ASN A 49 2.43 3.93 9.35
C ASN A 49 1.68 4.03 10.69
N LEU A 50 0.73 3.12 10.97
CA LEU A 50 0.05 3.05 12.27
C LEU A 50 1.04 2.76 13.42
N LEU A 51 2.04 1.92 13.17
CA LEU A 51 3.09 1.61 14.13
C LEU A 51 4.07 2.77 14.33
N ALA A 52 4.36 3.53 13.29
CA ALA A 52 5.24 4.71 13.32
C ALA A 52 4.56 5.95 13.94
N SER A 53 3.22 6.01 13.87
CA SER A 53 2.45 7.17 14.31
C SER A 53 2.61 7.46 15.80
N SER A 54 2.70 8.75 16.13
CA SER A 54 2.68 9.27 17.50
C SER A 54 1.27 9.32 18.12
N LEU A 55 0.24 8.94 17.37
CA LEU A 55 -1.15 8.87 17.83
C LEU A 55 -1.51 7.44 18.26
N PRO A 56 -1.27 7.05 19.54
CA PRO A 56 -1.49 5.68 19.99
C PRO A 56 -2.95 5.23 19.83
N ASN A 57 -3.90 6.16 19.99
CA ASN A 57 -5.33 5.87 19.90
C ASN A 57 -5.73 5.36 18.51
N ARG A 58 -5.10 5.86 17.43
CA ARG A 58 -5.40 5.40 16.08
C ARG A 58 -5.13 3.92 15.90
N LEU A 59 -3.99 3.43 16.37
CA LEU A 59 -3.64 2.01 16.31
C LEU A 59 -4.61 1.18 17.16
N LEU A 60 -4.92 1.62 18.38
CA LEU A 60 -5.83 0.91 19.28
C LEU A 60 -7.26 0.81 18.69
N SER A 61 -7.75 1.89 18.10
CA SER A 61 -9.06 1.92 17.46
C SER A 61 -9.12 1.01 16.23
N GLU A 62 -8.10 1.03 15.36
CA GLU A 62 -8.03 0.11 14.21
C GLU A 62 -7.92 -1.36 14.65
N ILE A 63 -7.23 -1.66 15.77
CA ILE A 63 -7.21 -3.01 16.37
C ILE A 63 -8.60 -3.42 16.86
N ALA A 64 -9.35 -2.52 17.51
CA ALA A 64 -10.71 -2.81 17.97
C ALA A 64 -11.68 -3.05 16.80
N ILE A 65 -11.56 -2.26 15.73
CA ILE A 65 -12.33 -2.45 14.49
C ILE A 65 -12.01 -3.81 13.85
N GLU A 66 -10.72 -4.19 13.79
CA GLU A 66 -10.27 -5.47 13.27
C GLU A 66 -10.75 -6.66 14.13
N ARG A 67 -10.85 -6.50 15.45
CA ARG A 67 -11.40 -7.54 16.35
C ARG A 67 -12.82 -7.91 15.93
N ILE A 68 -13.70 -6.92 15.77
CA ILE A 68 -15.10 -7.14 15.34
C ILE A 68 -15.15 -7.79 13.96
N ARG A 69 -14.27 -7.38 13.03
CA ARG A 69 -14.16 -8.01 11.70
C ARG A 69 -13.82 -9.50 11.80
N ARG A 70 -12.81 -9.86 12.61
CA ARG A 70 -12.37 -11.26 12.77
C ARG A 70 -13.42 -12.14 13.42
N GLU A 71 -14.20 -11.59 14.34
CA GLU A 71 -15.26 -12.32 15.05
C GLU A 71 -16.49 -12.52 14.14
N ASN A 72 -16.93 -11.48 13.45
CA ASN A 72 -18.26 -11.45 12.82
C ASN A 72 -18.23 -11.39 11.28
N TYR A 73 -17.15 -10.89 10.66
CA TYR A 73 -17.07 -10.57 9.23
C TYR A 73 -15.80 -11.13 8.58
N ARG A 74 -15.50 -12.42 8.81
CA ARG A 74 -14.24 -13.07 8.38
C ARG A 74 -13.93 -12.99 6.89
N ASN A 75 -14.95 -12.86 6.05
CA ASN A 75 -14.82 -12.75 4.60
C ASN A 75 -14.41 -11.33 4.15
N GLN A 76 -14.59 -10.31 5.00
CA GLN A 76 -14.17 -8.96 4.70
C GLN A 76 -12.64 -8.81 4.81
N VAL A 77 -12.05 -8.01 3.93
CA VAL A 77 -10.62 -7.68 3.91
C VAL A 77 -10.26 -6.79 5.10
N SER A 78 -9.12 -7.09 5.75
CA SER A 78 -8.64 -6.28 6.86
C SER A 78 -8.11 -4.92 6.38
N ARG A 79 -8.52 -3.85 7.07
CA ARG A 79 -7.93 -2.50 6.95
C ARG A 79 -6.45 -2.46 7.27
N LEU A 80 -5.95 -3.41 8.06
CA LEU A 80 -4.55 -3.47 8.48
C LEU A 80 -3.64 -4.05 7.38
N THR A 81 -4.18 -4.78 6.40
CA THR A 81 -3.37 -5.46 5.38
C THR A 81 -3.72 -5.08 3.95
N GLY A 82 -4.96 -4.66 3.70
CA GLY A 82 -5.46 -4.39 2.36
C GLY A 82 -4.98 -3.08 1.75
N ILE A 83 -5.17 -2.98 0.43
CA ILE A 83 -5.01 -1.74 -0.35
C ILE A 83 -6.34 -1.00 -0.33
N PHE A 84 -6.33 0.30 -0.01
CA PHE A 84 -7.51 1.17 -0.09
C PHE A 84 -7.64 1.74 -1.49
N VAL A 85 -8.80 1.55 -2.11
CA VAL A 85 -9.11 1.98 -3.47
C VAL A 85 -10.47 2.69 -3.46
N PHE A 86 -10.58 3.85 -4.09
CA PHE A 86 -11.88 4.41 -4.45
C PHE A 86 -12.34 3.78 -5.76
N ASP A 87 -13.44 3.04 -5.74
CA ASP A 87 -13.98 2.33 -6.90
C ASP A 87 -15.01 3.14 -7.69
N ASP A 88 -15.29 4.38 -7.25
CA ASP A 88 -16.13 5.34 -7.98
C ASP A 88 -15.56 6.77 -7.94
N PRO A 89 -15.67 7.55 -9.03
CA PRO A 89 -15.19 8.93 -9.09
C PRO A 89 -15.93 9.89 -8.15
N ASP A 90 -17.20 9.63 -7.84
CA ASP A 90 -17.98 10.54 -7.01
C ASP A 90 -17.49 10.53 -5.55
N SER A 91 -17.05 9.37 -5.05
CA SER A 91 -16.44 9.23 -3.72
C SER A 91 -15.13 10.00 -3.63
N VAL A 92 -14.31 9.98 -4.69
CA VAL A 92 -13.12 10.85 -4.80
C VAL A 92 -13.51 12.32 -4.80
N ALA A 93 -14.55 12.69 -5.55
CA ALA A 93 -15.01 14.08 -5.57
C ALA A 93 -15.52 14.56 -4.21
N ARG A 94 -16.20 13.69 -3.45
CA ARG A 94 -16.71 14.00 -2.12
C ARG A 94 -15.58 14.17 -1.09
N THR A 95 -14.51 13.37 -1.14
CA THR A 95 -13.36 13.57 -0.24
C THR A 95 -12.69 14.93 -0.44
N TRP A 96 -12.72 15.48 -1.66
CA TRP A 96 -12.25 16.85 -1.94
C TRP A 96 -13.16 17.95 -1.40
N ILE A 97 -14.49 17.78 -1.46
CA ILE A 97 -15.45 18.81 -1.08
C ILE A 97 -15.47 18.99 0.44
N ASP A 98 -15.43 17.90 1.20
CA ASP A 98 -15.70 17.97 2.63
C ASP A 98 -14.50 18.42 3.46
N ASN A 99 -13.26 18.39 2.93
CA ASN A 99 -12.02 18.76 3.64
C ASN A 99 -11.85 18.07 5.02
N THR A 100 -12.68 17.06 5.31
CA THR A 100 -12.79 16.34 6.58
C THR A 100 -11.75 15.24 6.69
N TRP A 101 -11.13 14.85 5.57
CA TRP A 101 -10.12 13.80 5.48
C TRP A 101 -8.67 14.29 5.76
N GLY A 102 -8.55 15.48 6.35
CA GLY A 102 -7.32 16.02 6.92
C GLY A 102 -6.42 16.74 5.91
N ALA A 103 -5.56 17.63 6.41
CA ALA A 103 -4.62 18.44 5.62
C ALA A 103 -3.51 17.64 4.89
N HIS A 104 -3.57 16.31 4.94
CA HIS A 104 -2.56 15.42 4.37
C HIS A 104 -2.90 14.96 2.96
N PHE A 105 -4.15 15.08 2.50
CA PHE A 105 -4.55 14.64 1.16
C PHE A 105 -4.09 15.67 0.11
N LYS A 106 -2.98 15.37 -0.57
CA LYS A 106 -2.47 16.18 -1.69
C LYS A 106 -3.03 15.63 -3.00
N ASP A 107 -3.67 16.48 -3.80
CA ASP A 107 -4.22 16.10 -5.12
C ASP A 107 -3.19 15.39 -6.01
N ASP A 108 -1.94 15.84 -5.91
CA ASP A 108 -0.80 15.31 -6.62
C ASP A 108 -0.49 13.83 -6.35
N TYR A 109 -1.03 13.25 -5.28
CA TYR A 109 -0.77 11.89 -4.81
C TYR A 109 -1.92 10.93 -5.13
N LEU A 110 -3.01 11.42 -5.73
CA LEU A 110 -4.07 10.58 -6.26
C LEU A 110 -3.74 10.14 -7.69
N THR A 111 -3.94 8.86 -8.00
CA THR A 111 -3.74 8.33 -9.36
C THR A 111 -4.74 7.22 -9.67
N ASP A 112 -5.00 7.06 -10.96
CA ASP A 112 -5.70 5.91 -11.53
C ASP A 112 -4.84 4.63 -11.48
N VAL A 113 -5.52 3.52 -11.18
CA VAL A 113 -4.94 2.18 -11.12
C VAL A 113 -5.84 1.14 -11.76
N GLY A 114 -5.20 0.10 -12.30
CA GLY A 114 -5.84 -1.18 -12.54
C GLY A 114 -5.65 -2.09 -11.34
N VAL A 115 -6.74 -2.66 -10.82
CA VAL A 115 -6.73 -3.54 -9.65
C VAL A 115 -7.00 -4.98 -10.08
N ASN A 116 -6.25 -5.92 -9.51
CA ASN A 116 -6.50 -7.36 -9.58
C ASN A 116 -6.66 -7.89 -8.15
N ALA A 117 -7.90 -8.11 -7.75
CA ALA A 117 -8.31 -8.51 -6.41
C ALA A 117 -8.71 -9.98 -6.39
N HIS A 118 -8.17 -10.77 -5.47
CA HIS A 118 -8.72 -12.11 -5.19
C HIS A 118 -9.71 -12.07 -4.00
N ASN A 119 -9.72 -10.98 -3.23
CA ASN A 119 -10.78 -10.65 -2.27
C ASN A 119 -10.91 -9.12 -2.14
N SER A 120 -12.14 -8.63 -1.94
CA SER A 120 -12.43 -7.19 -1.80
C SER A 120 -13.60 -6.94 -0.85
N SER A 121 -13.57 -5.79 -0.17
CA SER A 121 -14.63 -5.30 0.71
C SER A 121 -15.00 -3.88 0.34
N ARG A 122 -16.24 -3.65 -0.06
CA ARG A 122 -16.76 -2.31 -0.38
C ARG A 122 -17.55 -1.77 0.80
N LEU A 123 -17.09 -0.64 1.36
CA LEU A 123 -17.51 -0.13 2.66
C LEU A 123 -17.70 1.39 2.56
N ASP A 124 -18.58 1.96 3.38
CA ASP A 124 -18.76 3.41 3.43
C ASP A 124 -17.86 4.00 4.52
N ALA A 125 -16.87 4.78 4.08
CA ALA A 125 -15.88 5.36 4.96
C ALA A 125 -16.44 6.44 5.91
N ASN A 126 -17.64 6.97 5.64
CA ASN A 126 -18.31 7.91 6.55
C ASN A 126 -18.56 7.29 7.93
N TRP A 127 -18.72 5.96 8.03
CA TRP A 127 -18.85 5.29 9.31
C TRP A 127 -17.63 5.50 10.23
N LEU A 128 -16.44 5.68 9.67
CA LEU A 128 -15.22 5.89 10.49
C LEU A 128 -15.33 7.15 11.36
N THR A 129 -16.05 8.18 10.90
CA THR A 129 -16.32 9.41 11.66
C THR A 129 -17.30 9.22 12.82
N LYS A 130 -18.09 8.14 12.78
CA LYS A 130 -19.00 7.72 13.85
C LYS A 130 -18.38 6.66 14.76
N ILE A 131 -17.35 5.96 14.31
CA ILE A 131 -16.61 4.94 15.10
C ILE A 131 -15.51 5.59 15.93
N MET A 132 -14.84 6.60 15.38
CA MET A 132 -13.71 7.30 16.01
C MET A 132 -13.95 8.82 16.06
N ASP A 133 -13.52 9.46 17.15
CA ASP A 133 -13.46 10.91 17.26
C ASP A 133 -12.25 11.52 16.53
N ARG A 134 -12.09 12.85 16.61
CA ARG A 134 -10.99 13.58 15.95
C ARG A 134 -9.63 13.23 16.52
N GLU A 135 -9.58 12.78 17.77
CA GLU A 135 -8.40 12.28 18.47
C GLU A 135 -8.15 10.79 18.19
N CYS A 136 -8.91 10.20 17.25
CA CYS A 136 -8.85 8.80 16.85
C CYS A 136 -9.18 7.80 17.98
N SER A 137 -9.93 8.23 18.98
CA SER A 137 -10.42 7.39 20.08
C SER A 137 -11.79 6.82 19.73
N LEU A 138 -12.09 5.62 20.22
CA LEU A 138 -13.40 4.98 19.99
C LEU A 138 -14.52 5.78 20.66
N THR A 139 -15.62 5.97 19.93
CA THR A 139 -16.85 6.57 20.46
C THR A 139 -17.62 5.60 21.36
N ALA A 140 -18.63 6.09 22.10
CA ALA A 140 -19.47 5.23 22.94
C ALA A 140 -20.17 4.09 22.15
N ASP A 141 -20.69 4.40 20.96
CA ASP A 141 -21.44 3.46 20.12
C ASP A 141 -20.57 2.79 19.04
N PHE A 142 -19.25 2.72 19.25
CA PHE A 142 -18.32 2.28 18.21
C PHE A 142 -18.61 0.85 17.71
N GLU A 143 -19.07 -0.05 18.58
CA GLU A 143 -19.35 -1.45 18.21
C GLU A 143 -20.49 -1.54 17.21
N GLU A 144 -21.59 -0.81 17.45
CA GLU A 144 -22.73 -0.76 16.54
C GLU A 144 -22.31 -0.18 15.18
N HIS A 145 -21.65 0.98 15.19
CA HIS A 145 -21.19 1.61 13.96
C HIS A 145 -20.14 0.77 13.20
N THR A 146 -19.29 0.04 13.91
CA THR A 146 -18.32 -0.89 13.29
C THR A 146 -19.02 -2.06 12.62
N ASN A 147 -20.11 -2.57 13.20
CA ASN A 147 -20.93 -3.60 12.55
C ASN A 147 -21.56 -3.05 11.27
N SER A 148 -22.14 -1.85 11.30
CA SER A 148 -22.72 -1.23 10.10
C SER A 148 -21.67 -1.00 9.01
N TYR A 149 -20.49 -0.51 9.38
CA TYR A 149 -19.36 -0.38 8.48
C TYR A 149 -19.01 -1.70 7.79
N TRP A 150 -18.79 -2.79 8.56
CA TRP A 150 -18.41 -4.10 7.99
C TRP A 150 -19.54 -4.83 7.26
N GLN A 151 -20.79 -4.46 7.49
CA GLN A 151 -21.92 -4.91 6.66
C GLN A 151 -21.92 -4.26 5.27
N GLY A 152 -21.16 -3.17 5.09
CA GLY A 152 -21.13 -2.42 3.82
C GLY A 152 -22.41 -1.63 3.56
N VAL A 153 -23.16 -1.27 4.62
CA VAL A 153 -24.34 -0.43 4.47
C VAL A 153 -23.96 1.05 4.40
N PRO A 154 -24.71 1.88 3.65
CA PRO A 154 -24.54 3.33 3.66
C PRO A 154 -24.63 3.92 5.07
N CYS A 155 -23.76 4.88 5.39
CA CYS A 155 -23.83 5.68 6.59
C CYS A 155 -25.05 6.62 6.50
N PRO A 156 -25.90 6.70 7.53
CA PRO A 156 -27.06 7.58 7.50
C PRO A 156 -26.65 9.06 7.43
N ASP A 157 -27.54 9.87 6.88
CA ASP A 157 -27.45 11.35 6.87
C ASP A 157 -26.29 11.94 6.05
N SER A 158 -25.68 11.14 5.16
CA SER A 158 -24.62 11.59 4.24
C SER A 158 -24.65 10.78 2.94
N ASP A 159 -24.16 11.37 1.85
CA ASP A 159 -23.89 10.61 0.64
C ASP A 159 -22.67 9.70 0.88
N PRO A 160 -22.75 8.40 0.54
CA PRO A 160 -21.67 7.46 0.84
C PRO A 160 -20.33 7.83 0.23
N ILE A 161 -19.26 7.64 0.99
CA ILE A 161 -17.89 7.67 0.46
C ILE A 161 -17.43 6.22 0.40
N TRP A 162 -17.63 5.60 -0.76
CA TRP A 162 -17.28 4.20 -0.94
C TRP A 162 -15.76 4.04 -1.04
N GLU A 163 -15.23 3.29 -0.10
CA GLU A 163 -13.89 2.74 -0.17
C GLU A 163 -13.98 1.23 -0.43
N ARG A 164 -13.05 0.73 -1.23
CA ARG A 164 -12.85 -0.69 -1.46
C ARG A 164 -11.50 -1.11 -0.90
N ILE A 165 -11.51 -2.02 0.06
CA ILE A 165 -10.31 -2.61 0.63
C ILE A 165 -10.03 -3.92 -0.09
N VAL A 166 -8.81 -4.06 -0.62
CA VAL A 166 -8.44 -5.14 -1.54
C VAL A 166 -7.28 -5.96 -1.00
N ASN A 167 -7.42 -7.29 -1.04
CA ASN A 167 -6.27 -8.19 -1.08
C ASN A 167 -5.98 -8.56 -2.55
N GLY A 168 -4.75 -8.34 -2.99
CA GLY A 168 -4.37 -8.46 -4.38
C GLY A 168 -3.29 -7.46 -4.78
N SER A 169 -3.44 -6.86 -5.96
CA SER A 169 -2.43 -5.95 -6.48
C SER A 169 -3.01 -4.78 -7.27
N ALA A 170 -2.24 -3.70 -7.35
CA ALA A 170 -2.59 -2.49 -8.07
C ALA A 170 -1.47 -2.10 -9.04
N THR A 171 -1.82 -1.91 -10.31
CA THR A 171 -0.96 -1.39 -11.37
C THR A 171 -1.23 0.10 -11.53
N ILE A 172 -0.18 0.91 -11.40
CA ILE A 172 -0.29 2.36 -11.47
C ILE A 172 -0.25 2.80 -12.93
N TRP A 173 -1.24 3.57 -13.36
CA TRP A 173 -1.37 4.03 -14.75
C TRP A 173 -0.92 5.47 -14.94
N GLY A 174 -1.16 6.34 -13.94
CA GLY A 174 -0.75 7.73 -13.95
C GLY A 174 0.74 7.91 -14.26
N THR A 175 1.03 8.59 -15.37
CA THR A 175 2.41 8.89 -15.79
C THR A 175 2.98 10.05 -14.97
N GLU A 176 2.15 11.05 -14.65
CA GLU A 176 2.58 12.24 -13.90
C GLU A 176 3.07 11.89 -12.50
N ILE A 177 2.33 11.03 -11.77
CA ILE A 177 2.73 10.59 -10.43
C ILE A 177 4.03 9.77 -10.48
N LYS A 178 4.24 8.96 -11.54
CA LYS A 178 5.50 8.22 -11.74
C LYS A 178 6.68 9.15 -11.99
N VAL A 179 6.49 10.22 -12.75
CA VAL A 179 7.53 11.23 -12.96
C VAL A 179 7.88 11.93 -11.65
N LYS A 180 6.88 12.36 -10.87
CA LYS A 180 7.10 12.97 -9.54
C LYS A 180 7.85 12.01 -8.60
N ALA A 181 7.40 10.75 -8.53
CA ALA A 181 8.05 9.72 -7.73
C ALA A 181 9.50 9.46 -8.16
N LEU A 182 9.78 9.48 -9.47
CA LEU A 182 11.15 9.33 -9.98
C LEU A 182 12.06 10.48 -9.55
N GLU A 183 11.56 11.72 -9.55
CA GLU A 183 12.33 12.87 -9.05
C GLU A 183 12.64 12.76 -7.56
N GLU A 184 11.70 12.25 -6.75
CA GLU A 184 11.98 11.95 -5.34
C GLU A 184 13.07 10.87 -5.20
N ILE A 185 12.99 9.76 -5.95
CA ILE A 185 14.03 8.73 -5.89
C ILE A 185 15.39 9.26 -6.36
N LYS A 186 15.44 10.11 -7.39
CA LYS A 186 16.70 10.76 -7.81
C LYS A 186 17.30 11.64 -6.72
N ARG A 187 16.46 12.25 -5.86
CA ARG A 187 16.93 13.06 -4.72
C ARG A 187 17.53 12.19 -3.62
N TYR A 188 16.87 11.09 -3.25
CA TYR A 188 17.30 10.24 -2.13
C TYR A 188 18.38 9.22 -2.53
N TRP A 189 18.20 8.54 -3.66
CA TRP A 189 19.08 7.44 -4.10
C TRP A 189 19.45 7.53 -5.59
N PRO A 190 20.14 8.60 -6.04
CA PRO A 190 20.50 8.80 -7.44
C PRO A 190 21.38 7.67 -8.03
N LYS A 191 22.11 6.94 -7.17
CA LYS A 191 22.96 5.81 -7.60
C LYS A 191 22.16 4.51 -7.82
N SER A 192 20.93 4.44 -7.34
CA SER A 192 20.09 3.23 -7.37
C SER A 192 19.17 3.16 -8.60
N LEU A 193 19.27 4.10 -9.53
CA LEU A 193 18.39 4.16 -10.71
C LEU A 193 18.47 2.91 -11.59
N LYS A 194 19.65 2.26 -11.69
CA LYS A 194 19.75 1.00 -12.45
C LYS A 194 19.01 -0.16 -11.78
N THR A 195 19.03 -0.20 -10.45
CA THR A 195 18.23 -1.14 -9.65
C THR A 195 16.74 -0.85 -9.79
N LEU A 196 16.34 0.43 -9.83
CA LEU A 196 14.94 0.82 -10.05
C LEU A 196 14.47 0.47 -11.47
N GLU A 197 15.31 0.67 -12.48
CA GLU A 197 15.04 0.23 -13.85
C GLU A 197 14.81 -1.28 -13.92
N TYR A 198 15.69 -2.07 -13.29
CA TYR A 198 15.49 -3.50 -13.13
C TYR A 198 14.17 -3.81 -12.44
N SER A 199 13.86 -3.14 -11.34
CA SER A 199 12.65 -3.33 -10.54
C SER A 199 11.38 -3.12 -11.36
N ALA A 200 11.32 -2.02 -12.13
CA ALA A 200 10.21 -1.72 -13.02
C ALA A 200 10.07 -2.75 -14.16
N ASN A 201 11.19 -3.17 -14.75
CA ASN A 201 11.18 -4.19 -15.80
C ASN A 201 10.78 -5.58 -15.25
N ALA A 202 11.22 -5.94 -14.05
CA ALA A 202 10.82 -7.17 -13.37
C ALA A 202 9.31 -7.17 -13.08
N ALA A 203 8.77 -6.04 -12.60
CA ALA A 203 7.34 -5.85 -12.40
C ALA A 203 6.54 -6.02 -13.70
N GLY A 204 6.95 -5.34 -14.77
CA GLY A 204 6.32 -5.45 -16.09
C GLY A 204 6.41 -6.86 -16.71
N PHE A 205 7.33 -7.69 -16.23
CA PHE A 205 7.47 -9.09 -16.62
C PHE A 205 6.75 -10.07 -15.66
N GLY A 206 6.08 -9.56 -14.63
CA GLY A 206 5.28 -10.36 -13.68
C GLY A 206 6.04 -10.89 -12.46
N SER A 207 7.23 -10.37 -12.16
CA SER A 207 8.00 -10.71 -10.95
C SER A 207 7.75 -9.70 -9.82
N PHE A 208 7.83 -10.15 -8.57
CA PHE A 208 7.80 -9.31 -7.37
C PHE A 208 9.15 -8.67 -7.04
N ASP A 209 10.21 -8.95 -7.79
CA ASP A 209 11.50 -8.32 -7.56
C ASP A 209 11.42 -6.79 -7.69
N GLY A 210 12.23 -6.12 -6.88
CA GLY A 210 12.22 -4.68 -6.73
C GLY A 210 11.08 -4.11 -5.89
N LEU A 211 10.13 -4.93 -5.43
CA LEU A 211 9.07 -4.48 -4.53
C LEU A 211 9.67 -4.12 -3.17
N VAL A 212 9.34 -2.93 -2.67
CA VAL A 212 9.73 -2.49 -1.32
C VAL A 212 8.58 -2.74 -0.37
N LEU A 213 8.83 -3.41 0.76
CA LEU A 213 7.83 -3.73 1.76
C LEU A 213 8.38 -3.47 3.18
N PRO A 214 7.53 -2.99 4.10
CA PRO A 214 7.86 -2.98 5.51
C PRO A 214 7.84 -4.42 6.06
N LEU A 215 8.78 -4.70 6.94
CA LEU A 215 8.98 -5.98 7.60
C LEU A 215 9.13 -5.75 9.09
N THR A 216 8.47 -6.58 9.89
CA THR A 216 8.60 -6.56 11.35
C THR A 216 9.57 -7.63 11.83
N THR A 217 10.49 -7.25 12.71
CA THR A 217 11.32 -8.19 13.49
C THR A 217 11.18 -7.92 14.97
N GLN A 218 11.25 -8.97 15.79
CA GLN A 218 11.28 -8.83 17.24
C GLN A 218 12.71 -8.94 17.76
N LYS A 219 13.14 -7.96 18.56
CA LYS A 219 14.44 -7.93 19.25
C LYS A 219 14.20 -7.70 20.73
N GLY A 220 14.07 -8.79 21.49
CA GLY A 220 13.71 -8.74 22.91
C GLY A 220 12.31 -8.15 23.09
N LYS A 221 12.22 -7.04 23.85
CA LYS A 221 10.97 -6.30 24.09
C LYS A 221 10.63 -5.28 23.00
N PHE A 222 11.45 -5.15 21.96
CA PHE A 222 11.23 -4.17 20.91
C PHE A 222 10.76 -4.85 19.63
N ILE A 223 9.78 -4.23 18.98
CA ILE A 223 9.39 -4.50 17.60
C ILE A 223 10.16 -3.51 16.74
N ASN A 224 10.95 -4.02 15.79
CA ASN A 224 11.67 -3.22 14.81
C ASN A 224 10.96 -3.32 13.47
N ILE A 225 10.65 -2.18 12.87
CA ILE A 225 10.10 -2.10 11.52
C ILE A 225 11.20 -1.62 10.59
N ASP A 226 11.57 -2.49 9.67
CA ASP A 226 12.55 -2.24 8.62
C ASP A 226 11.88 -2.23 7.26
N TYR A 227 12.48 -1.58 6.26
CA TYR A 227 12.03 -1.65 4.88
C TYR A 227 13.02 -2.47 4.07
N HIS A 228 12.50 -3.37 3.24
CA HIS A 228 13.30 -4.28 2.44
C HIS A 228 12.87 -4.24 0.99
N ILE A 229 13.86 -4.33 0.09
CA ILE A 229 13.63 -4.56 -1.33
C ILE A 229 13.76 -6.06 -1.64
N ARG A 230 12.73 -6.64 -2.26
CA ARG A 230 12.76 -8.05 -2.68
C ARG A 230 13.66 -8.23 -3.90
N MET A 231 14.63 -9.14 -3.84
CA MET A 231 15.58 -9.44 -4.94
C MET A 231 15.79 -10.96 -5.09
N HIS A 232 14.70 -11.72 -5.08
CA HIS A 232 14.74 -13.17 -5.14
C HIS A 232 15.06 -13.66 -6.56
N ASP A 233 14.33 -13.16 -7.55
CA ASP A 233 14.41 -13.62 -8.94
C ASP A 233 15.69 -13.16 -9.63
N ALA A 234 16.31 -12.08 -9.14
CA ALA A 234 17.60 -11.55 -9.59
C ALA A 234 18.74 -12.58 -9.50
N LYS A 235 18.58 -13.63 -8.66
CA LYS A 235 19.57 -14.72 -8.53
C LYS A 235 19.38 -15.82 -9.57
N ASN A 236 18.29 -15.80 -10.33
CA ASN A 236 17.93 -16.82 -11.31
C ASN A 236 18.29 -16.37 -12.74
N CYS A 237 19.37 -16.93 -13.28
CA CYS A 237 19.83 -16.60 -14.65
C CYS A 237 18.78 -16.88 -15.73
N ASN A 238 17.93 -17.91 -15.57
CA ASN A 238 16.89 -18.22 -16.55
C ASN A 238 15.81 -17.14 -16.56
N PHE A 239 15.40 -16.66 -15.39
CA PHE A 239 14.49 -15.53 -15.27
C PHE A 239 15.06 -14.28 -15.97
N LEU A 240 16.31 -13.92 -15.66
CA LEU A 240 16.97 -12.75 -16.26
C LEU A 240 17.06 -12.86 -17.79
N ASN A 241 17.46 -14.02 -18.31
CA ASN A 241 17.56 -14.26 -19.75
C ASN A 241 16.19 -14.15 -20.45
N ASN A 242 15.13 -14.68 -19.81
CA ASN A 242 13.77 -14.61 -20.34
C ASN A 242 13.25 -13.17 -20.37
N MET A 243 13.46 -12.42 -19.28
CA MET A 243 13.08 -11.01 -19.19
C MET A 243 13.82 -10.16 -20.25
N ILE A 244 15.14 -10.35 -20.39
CA ILE A 244 15.94 -9.66 -21.41
C ILE A 244 15.45 -10.02 -22.82
N SER A 245 15.17 -11.29 -23.09
CA SER A 245 14.65 -11.74 -24.39
C SER A 245 13.29 -11.13 -24.71
N PHE A 246 12.40 -11.03 -23.72
CA PHE A 246 11.10 -10.39 -23.85
C PHE A 246 11.22 -8.92 -24.24
N TYR A 247 12.02 -8.14 -23.51
CA TYR A 247 12.19 -6.71 -23.79
C TYR A 247 13.00 -6.42 -25.06
N ARG A 248 13.89 -7.33 -25.49
CA ARG A 248 14.49 -7.24 -26.84
C ARG A 248 13.45 -7.34 -27.96
N LYS A 249 12.41 -8.15 -27.77
CA LYS A 249 11.30 -8.30 -28.74
C LYS A 249 10.24 -7.20 -28.61
N SER A 250 10.15 -6.55 -27.46
CA SER A 250 9.18 -5.49 -27.16
C SER A 250 9.85 -4.30 -26.45
N PRO A 251 10.80 -3.61 -27.11
CA PRO A 251 11.59 -2.56 -26.47
C PRO A 251 10.74 -1.38 -25.96
N GLN A 252 9.62 -1.11 -26.61
CA GLN A 252 8.66 -0.08 -26.20
C GLN A 252 7.98 -0.35 -24.84
N LYS A 253 8.06 -1.59 -24.33
CA LYS A 253 7.53 -1.96 -23.02
C LYS A 253 8.59 -1.87 -21.91
N ALA A 254 9.85 -1.71 -22.28
CA ALA A 254 10.94 -1.66 -21.32
C ALA A 254 11.00 -0.29 -20.64
N CYS A 255 11.21 -0.31 -19.33
CA CYS A 255 11.62 0.86 -18.59
C CYS A 255 13.11 1.14 -18.87
N HIS A 256 13.43 2.39 -19.20
CA HIS A 256 14.78 2.89 -19.41
C HIS A 256 14.98 4.15 -18.59
N LEU A 257 15.70 4.02 -17.47
CA LEU A 257 16.09 5.15 -16.64
C LEU A 257 17.55 5.43 -16.99
N SER A 258 17.79 6.49 -17.78
CA SER A 258 19.10 6.86 -18.31
C SER A 258 20.17 6.96 -17.23
N SER A 259 20.82 5.83 -16.94
CA SER A 259 21.78 5.69 -15.86
C SER A 259 22.94 4.82 -16.35
N ASN A 260 24.13 5.42 -16.39
CA ASN A 260 25.40 4.70 -16.51
C ASN A 260 25.85 4.11 -15.15
N SER A 261 24.97 4.07 -14.13
CA SER A 261 25.33 3.58 -12.81
C SER A 261 25.45 2.06 -12.79
N GLU A 262 26.36 1.58 -11.95
CA GLU A 262 26.34 0.18 -11.50
C GLU A 262 25.05 -0.09 -10.69
N PHE A 263 24.80 -1.37 -10.40
CA PHE A 263 23.69 -1.78 -9.54
C PHE A 263 24.00 -1.46 -8.08
N PHE A 264 23.37 -0.41 -7.55
CA PHE A 264 23.40 -0.08 -6.11
C PHE A 264 22.02 -0.28 -5.49
N LEU A 265 21.97 -0.97 -4.35
CA LEU A 265 20.75 -1.03 -3.54
C LEU A 265 20.58 0.30 -2.78
N PRO A 266 19.36 0.84 -2.70
CA PRO A 266 19.08 1.97 -1.81
C PRO A 266 19.28 1.54 -0.35
N ASP A 267 19.77 2.46 0.48
CA ASP A 267 19.85 2.26 1.92
C ASP A 267 18.61 2.85 2.59
N PHE A 268 17.79 1.97 3.16
CA PHE A 268 16.56 2.32 3.86
C PHE A 268 16.72 2.49 5.37
N SER A 269 17.92 2.29 5.92
CA SER A 269 18.16 2.24 7.37
C SER A 269 17.69 3.50 8.13
N MET A 270 17.74 4.67 7.48
CA MET A 270 17.25 5.92 8.08
C MET A 270 15.73 5.99 8.28
N TYR A 271 14.97 5.09 7.65
CA TYR A 271 13.52 4.98 7.78
C TYR A 271 13.08 3.83 8.69
N SER A 272 14.02 3.00 9.15
CA SER A 272 13.73 1.98 10.16
C SER A 272 13.41 2.63 11.50
N PHE A 273 12.47 2.06 12.24
CA PHE A 273 12.11 2.54 13.58
C PHE A 273 11.77 1.37 14.51
N TYR A 274 11.89 1.61 15.82
CA TYR A 274 11.57 0.61 16.83
C TYR A 274 10.46 1.12 17.75
N ARG A 275 9.67 0.18 18.26
CA ARG A 275 8.62 0.42 19.25
C ARG A 275 8.74 -0.61 20.37
N GLU A 276 8.52 -0.18 21.60
CA GLU A 276 8.42 -1.13 22.71
C GLU A 276 7.13 -1.94 22.55
N SER A 277 7.25 -3.26 22.65
CA SER A 277 6.11 -4.18 22.65
C SER A 277 5.39 -4.01 23.98
N THR A 278 4.38 -3.15 24.04
CA THR A 278 3.52 -2.97 25.23
C THR A 278 2.46 -4.08 25.33
N LEU A 279 2.77 -5.29 24.85
CA LEU A 279 1.91 -6.46 24.99
C LEU A 279 2.19 -7.12 26.34
N ASP A 280 1.60 -6.58 27.39
CA ASP A 280 1.22 -7.34 28.60
C ASP A 280 -0.25 -7.74 28.48
#